data_AF-A0A3A9EEG0-F1
#
_entry.id   AF-A0A3A9EEG0-F1
#
_cell.length_a   1.000
_cell.length_b   1.000
_cell.length_c   1.000
_cell.angle_alpha   90.00
_cell.angle_beta   90.00
_cell.angle_gamma   90.00
#
_symmetry.space_group_name_H-M   'P 1'
#
loop_
_entity.id
_entity.type
_entity.pdbx_description
1 polymer ?
#
loop_
_entity_poly.entity_id
_entity_poly.type
_entity_poly.pdbx_seq_one_letter_code
_entity_poly.pdbx_strand_id
1 'polypeptide(L)'
;MSKYLSVDALYRYLHISKRKLKYLLENDYIPCIDTGKKIHRFLIKASDAKEFKRRMDSEPGFLSELYGQFNSGIYKPRKKLIEPTPGNCVAFQKFLAERWADYPDALPTKLAAELIGCAPQRVGDWMRKGVISSVSVGGIRYCSKMEFIAYCASPEMLKRPGAARYRELILAFLRVVY
;
A
#
# COMPACT_ATOMS: atom_id res chain seq x y z
N MET A 1 -22.42 18.67 -33.08
CA MET A 1 -22.06 18.03 -31.79
C MET A 1 -22.83 16.74 -31.65
N SER A 2 -22.17 15.62 -31.36
CA SER A 2 -22.81 14.31 -31.17
C SER A 2 -23.90 14.41 -30.10
N LYS A 3 -25.14 14.01 -30.42
CA LYS A 3 -26.28 14.05 -29.48
C LYS A 3 -26.04 13.21 -28.21
N TYR A 4 -25.17 12.20 -28.31
CA TYR A 4 -24.89 11.24 -27.26
C TYR A 4 -23.38 11.12 -27.00
N LEU A 5 -23.03 10.93 -25.73
CA LEU A 5 -21.70 10.64 -25.22
C LEU A 5 -21.57 9.14 -24.92
N SER A 6 -20.40 8.59 -25.24
CA SER A 6 -20.03 7.26 -24.77
C SER A 6 -19.66 7.29 -23.29
N VAL A 7 -19.76 6.13 -22.63
CA VAL A 7 -19.32 5.93 -21.23
C VAL A 7 -17.86 6.36 -21.05
N ASP A 8 -16.98 6.05 -22.03
CA ASP A 8 -15.56 6.43 -21.98
C ASP A 8 -15.34 7.96 -22.07
N ALA A 9 -16.15 8.67 -22.86
CA ALA A 9 -16.10 10.13 -22.89
C ALA A 9 -16.63 10.74 -21.58
N LEU A 10 -17.68 10.15 -21.02
CA LEU A 10 -18.37 10.66 -19.84
C LEU A 10 -17.53 10.56 -18.56
N TYR A 11 -16.85 9.44 -18.29
CA TYR A 11 -16.05 9.35 -17.06
C TYR A 11 -14.87 10.32 -17.06
N ARG A 12 -14.28 10.59 -18.24
CA ARG A 12 -13.22 11.59 -18.42
C ARG A 12 -13.74 13.00 -18.18
N TYR A 13 -14.93 13.30 -18.70
CA TYR A 13 -15.58 14.59 -18.52
C TYR A 13 -15.98 14.87 -17.06
N LEU A 14 -16.49 13.86 -16.36
CA LEU A 14 -16.91 13.98 -14.95
C LEU A 14 -15.75 13.84 -13.95
N HIS A 15 -14.55 13.46 -14.40
CA HIS A 15 -13.39 13.17 -13.53
C HIS A 15 -13.68 12.13 -12.42
N ILE A 16 -14.43 11.07 -12.75
CA ILE A 16 -14.76 9.97 -11.82
C ILE A 16 -14.25 8.62 -12.31
N SER A 17 -14.12 7.66 -11.40
CA SER A 17 -13.71 6.30 -11.76
C SER A 17 -14.78 5.59 -12.60
N LYS A 18 -14.36 4.65 -13.46
CA LYS A 18 -15.30 3.80 -14.24
C LYS A 18 -16.27 3.03 -13.35
N ARG A 19 -15.82 2.60 -12.15
CA ARG A 19 -16.67 1.93 -11.15
C ARG A 19 -17.78 2.84 -10.63
N LYS A 20 -17.45 4.09 -10.27
CA LYS A 20 -18.44 5.08 -9.81
C LYS A 20 -19.43 5.42 -10.92
N LEU A 21 -18.94 5.64 -12.15
CA LEU A 21 -19.82 5.92 -13.27
C LEU A 21 -20.79 4.77 -13.57
N LYS A 22 -20.32 3.52 -13.57
CA LYS A 22 -21.19 2.35 -13.77
C LYS A 22 -22.32 2.31 -12.75
N TYR A 23 -22.01 2.52 -11.47
CA TYR A 23 -23.03 2.58 -10.41
C TYR A 23 -24.04 3.70 -10.63
N LEU A 24 -23.59 4.90 -11.01
CA LEU A 24 -24.49 6.02 -11.28
C LEU A 24 -25.45 5.73 -12.45
N LEU A 25 -25.00 5.01 -13.47
CA LEU A 25 -25.84 4.61 -14.60
C LEU A 25 -26.79 3.47 -14.24
N GLU A 26 -26.36 2.49 -13.45
CA GLU A 26 -27.19 1.35 -13.03
C GLU A 26 -28.24 1.71 -11.98
N ASN A 27 -28.05 2.80 -11.24
CA ASN A 27 -28.98 3.29 -10.22
C ASN A 27 -29.68 4.61 -10.66
N ASP A 28 -29.76 4.88 -11.96
CA ASP A 28 -30.53 5.98 -12.55
C ASP A 28 -30.17 7.41 -12.06
N TYR A 29 -28.96 7.61 -11.53
CA TYR A 29 -28.48 8.94 -11.13
C TYR A 29 -28.22 9.85 -12.35
N ILE A 30 -27.83 9.25 -13.47
CA ILE A 30 -27.64 9.94 -14.75
C ILE A 30 -28.61 9.32 -15.75
N PRO A 31 -29.58 10.09 -16.28
CA PRO A 31 -30.47 9.62 -17.34
C PRO A 31 -29.66 9.05 -18.51
N CYS A 32 -29.90 7.79 -18.83
CA CYS A 32 -29.23 7.11 -19.93
C CYS A 32 -30.18 6.17 -20.65
N ILE A 33 -29.90 5.91 -21.93
CA ILE A 33 -30.60 4.91 -22.72
C ILE A 33 -29.79 3.62 -22.63
N ASP A 34 -30.35 2.59 -22.00
CA ASP A 34 -29.79 1.26 -21.99
C ASP A 34 -30.16 0.53 -23.29
N THR A 35 -29.16 0.20 -24.09
CA THR A 35 -29.32 -0.51 -25.36
C THR A 35 -29.30 -2.03 -25.21
N GLY A 36 -29.07 -2.55 -24.00
CA GLY A 36 -29.01 -3.99 -23.68
C GLY A 36 -27.80 -4.73 -24.26
N LYS A 37 -26.89 -4.03 -24.97
CA LYS A 37 -25.71 -4.64 -25.59
C LYS A 37 -24.62 -4.94 -24.57
N LYS A 38 -23.85 -6.02 -24.80
CA LYS A 38 -22.66 -6.36 -23.98
C LYS A 38 -21.59 -5.26 -23.99
N ILE A 39 -21.44 -4.56 -25.12
CA ILE A 39 -20.46 -3.50 -25.32
C ILE A 39 -21.23 -2.24 -25.76
N HIS A 40 -20.83 -1.07 -25.26
CA HIS A 40 -21.53 0.21 -25.48
C HIS A 40 -22.99 0.20 -25.00
N ARG A 41 -23.23 -0.43 -23.84
CA ARG A 41 -24.56 -0.61 -23.23
C ARG A 41 -25.33 0.70 -23.05
N PHE A 42 -24.69 1.74 -22.52
CA PHE A 42 -25.34 3.00 -22.18
C PHE A 42 -25.02 4.12 -23.17
N LEU A 43 -26.07 4.83 -23.60
CA LEU A 43 -25.97 6.08 -24.36
C LEU A 43 -26.48 7.24 -23.50
N ILE A 44 -25.63 8.23 -23.25
CA ILE A 44 -25.95 9.37 -22.38
C ILE A 44 -26.11 10.60 -23.25
N LYS A 45 -27.17 11.39 -23.08
CA LYS A 45 -27.30 12.65 -23.83
C LYS A 45 -26.25 13.64 -23.34
N ALA A 46 -25.67 14.40 -24.27
CA ALA A 46 -24.68 15.41 -23.91
C ALA A 46 -25.25 16.54 -23.03
N SER A 47 -26.56 16.82 -23.14
CA SER A 47 -27.29 17.72 -22.25
C SER A 47 -27.28 17.23 -20.80
N ASP A 48 -27.61 15.96 -20.61
CA ASP A 48 -27.82 15.36 -19.30
C ASP A 48 -26.49 15.22 -18.56
N ALA A 49 -25.41 14.91 -19.31
CA ALA A 49 -24.06 14.92 -18.78
C ALA A 49 -23.60 16.30 -18.28
N LYS A 50 -23.91 17.37 -19.02
CA LYS A 50 -23.59 18.75 -18.63
C LYS A 50 -24.38 19.18 -17.40
N GLU A 51 -25.67 18.84 -17.37
CA GLU A 51 -26.53 19.11 -16.23
C GLU A 51 -26.01 18.40 -14.97
N PHE A 52 -25.67 17.12 -15.08
CA PHE A 52 -25.10 16.36 -13.98
C PHE A 52 -23.77 16.94 -13.48
N LYS A 53 -22.90 17.38 -14.41
CA LYS A 53 -21.64 18.05 -14.06
C LYS A 53 -21.87 19.37 -13.33
N ARG A 54 -22.83 20.18 -13.80
CA ARG A 54 -23.22 21.44 -13.15
C ARG A 54 -23.70 21.19 -11.72
N ARG A 55 -24.58 20.22 -11.51
CA ARG A 55 -25.05 19.84 -10.17
C ARG A 55 -23.91 19.37 -9.28
N MET A 56 -23.00 18.56 -9.81
CA MET A 56 -21.81 18.11 -9.08
C MET A 56 -20.89 19.26 -8.64
N ASP A 57 -20.75 20.32 -9.44
CA ASP A 57 -19.88 21.44 -9.13
C ASP A 57 -20.58 22.54 -8.30
N SER A 58 -21.91 22.65 -8.36
CA SER A 58 -22.68 23.74 -7.73
C SER A 58 -23.45 23.33 -6.47
N GLU A 59 -23.90 22.08 -6.35
CA GLU A 59 -24.69 21.61 -5.20
C GLU A 59 -23.77 21.05 -4.09
N PRO A 60 -23.59 21.77 -2.97
CA PRO A 60 -22.84 21.23 -1.84
C PRO A 60 -23.57 20.01 -1.26
N GLY A 61 -22.87 18.89 -1.14
CA GLY A 61 -23.44 17.64 -0.63
C GLY A 61 -24.10 16.75 -1.69
N PHE A 62 -24.03 17.10 -2.98
CA PHE A 62 -24.44 16.23 -4.07
C PHE A 62 -23.68 14.88 -4.04
N LEU A 63 -24.41 13.77 -4.02
CA LEU A 63 -23.88 12.40 -3.86
C LEU A 63 -23.18 12.14 -2.51
N SER A 64 -23.51 12.90 -1.46
CA SER A 64 -22.95 12.70 -0.11
C SER A 64 -23.26 11.31 0.46
N GLU A 65 -24.38 10.71 0.09
CA GLU A 65 -24.76 9.34 0.43
C GLU A 65 -23.81 8.28 -0.16
N LEU A 66 -23.10 8.62 -1.24
CA LEU A 66 -22.11 7.77 -1.91
C LEU A 66 -20.68 8.02 -1.42
N TYR A 67 -20.50 8.91 -0.42
CA TYR A 67 -19.19 9.27 0.10
C TYR A 67 -18.50 8.05 0.72
N GLY A 68 -17.24 7.81 0.36
CA GLY A 68 -16.46 6.66 0.85
C GLY A 68 -16.75 5.31 0.17
N GLN A 69 -17.91 5.12 -0.46
CA GLN A 69 -18.31 3.85 -1.11
C GLN A 69 -17.43 3.50 -2.33
N PHE A 70 -16.89 4.53 -2.99
CA PHE A 70 -16.03 4.39 -4.16
C PHE A 70 -14.53 4.53 -3.88
N ASN A 71 -14.15 4.78 -2.63
CA ASN A 71 -12.74 4.78 -2.23
C ASN A 71 -12.22 3.34 -2.35
N SER A 72 -11.07 3.16 -2.99
CA SER A 72 -10.30 1.91 -2.86
C SER A 72 -10.14 1.66 -1.37
N GLY A 73 -10.66 0.51 -0.91
CA GLY A 73 -11.16 0.28 0.45
C GLY A 73 -10.38 1.02 1.53
N ILE A 74 -11.13 1.66 2.44
CA ILE A 74 -10.64 2.33 3.67
C ILE A 74 -9.27 1.79 3.99
N TYR A 75 -8.21 2.56 3.72
CA TYR A 75 -6.87 2.18 4.10
C TYR A 75 -6.92 1.88 5.59
N LYS A 76 -6.94 0.59 5.95
CA LYS A 76 -6.82 0.17 7.32
C LYS A 76 -5.33 0.23 7.58
N PRO A 77 -4.80 1.26 8.27
CA PRO A 77 -3.40 1.26 8.64
C PRO A 77 -3.09 -0.06 9.31
N ARG A 78 -2.06 -0.76 8.82
CA ARG A 78 -1.64 -2.03 9.41
C ARG A 78 -1.40 -1.76 10.90
N LYS A 79 -2.06 -2.52 11.77
CA LYS A 79 -1.91 -2.38 13.22
C LYS A 79 -0.42 -2.44 13.57
N LYS A 80 0.05 -1.42 14.28
CA LYS A 80 1.37 -1.45 14.95
C LYS A 80 1.34 -2.65 15.89
N LEU A 81 2.36 -3.49 15.82
CA LEU A 81 2.48 -4.66 16.69
C LEU A 81 3.17 -4.31 18.01
N ILE A 82 4.07 -3.34 17.98
CA ILE A 82 4.84 -2.86 19.12
C ILE A 82 5.02 -1.35 19.02
N GLU A 83 5.04 -0.66 20.16
CA GLU A 83 5.39 0.75 20.21
C GLU A 83 6.91 0.91 20.11
N PRO A 84 7.43 1.77 19.21
CA PRO A 84 8.86 1.95 19.00
C PRO A 84 9.48 2.87 20.06
N THR A 85 9.36 2.50 21.34
CA THR A 85 10.03 3.19 22.44
C THR A 85 11.52 2.80 22.46
N PRO A 86 12.43 3.64 23.00
CA PRO A 86 13.84 3.28 23.12
C PRO A 86 14.07 1.94 23.82
N GLY A 87 13.30 1.65 24.89
CA GLY A 87 13.35 0.37 25.59
C GLY A 87 12.96 -0.83 24.71
N ASN A 88 11.86 -0.71 23.97
CA ASN A 88 11.41 -1.76 23.06
C ASN A 88 12.37 -2.00 21.90
N CYS A 89 12.96 -0.93 21.35
CA CYS A 89 13.99 -1.04 20.31
C CYS A 89 15.20 -1.82 20.84
N VAL A 90 15.74 -1.46 22.01
CA VAL A 90 16.90 -2.14 22.62
C VAL A 90 16.56 -3.60 22.97
N ALA A 91 15.40 -3.86 23.56
CA ALA A 91 14.97 -5.22 23.91
C ALA A 91 14.79 -6.09 22.66
N PHE A 92 14.16 -5.56 21.60
CA PHE A 92 14.00 -6.28 20.34
C PHE A 92 15.33 -6.51 19.63
N GLN A 93 16.26 -5.55 19.69
CA GLN A 93 17.61 -5.69 19.17
C GLN A 93 18.36 -6.86 19.83
N LYS A 94 18.29 -6.96 21.18
CA LYS A 94 18.88 -8.08 21.94
C LYS A 94 18.25 -9.41 21.55
N PHE A 95 16.93 -9.47 21.46
CA PHE A 95 16.21 -10.66 21.02
C PHE A 95 16.63 -11.11 19.61
N LEU A 96 16.80 -10.19 18.66
CA LEU A 96 17.29 -10.53 17.32
C LEU A 96 18.75 -11.00 17.35
N ALA A 97 19.60 -10.40 18.18
CA ALA A 97 20.99 -10.80 18.34
C ALA A 97 21.13 -12.22 18.91
N GLU A 98 20.33 -12.57 19.91
CA GLU A 98 20.27 -13.93 20.47
C GLU A 98 19.73 -14.92 19.44
N ARG A 99 18.62 -14.58 18.77
CA ARG A 99 17.99 -15.46 17.78
C ARG A 99 18.87 -15.71 16.55
N TRP A 100 19.76 -14.77 16.24
CA TRP A 100 20.66 -14.85 15.09
C TRP A 100 22.13 -14.99 15.48
N ALA A 101 22.41 -15.53 16.67
CA ALA A 101 23.78 -15.70 17.17
C ALA A 101 24.64 -16.57 16.23
N ASP A 102 24.06 -17.66 15.70
CA ASP A 102 24.77 -18.64 14.85
C ASP A 102 25.00 -18.17 13.40
N TYR A 103 24.45 -17.01 13.02
CA TYR A 103 24.64 -16.48 11.67
C TYR A 103 25.96 -15.72 11.55
N PRO A 104 26.59 -15.70 10.35
CA PRO A 104 27.86 -14.99 10.16
C PRO A 104 27.72 -13.49 10.37
N ASP A 105 28.80 -12.84 10.81
CA ASP A 105 28.82 -11.38 11.01
C ASP A 105 28.70 -10.59 9.71
N ALA A 106 29.08 -11.21 8.59
CA ALA A 106 28.81 -10.71 7.24
C ALA A 106 27.62 -11.49 6.65
N LEU A 107 26.44 -10.87 6.59
CA LEU A 107 25.24 -11.49 6.04
C LEU A 107 25.16 -11.27 4.53
N PRO A 108 25.07 -12.32 3.70
CA PRO A 108 24.71 -12.18 2.29
C PRO A 108 23.34 -11.51 2.14
N THR A 109 23.17 -10.66 1.13
CA THR A 109 21.89 -9.95 0.88
C THR A 109 20.67 -10.87 0.83
N LYS A 110 20.82 -12.07 0.23
CA LYS A 110 19.73 -13.06 0.15
C LYS A 110 19.33 -13.57 1.53
N LEU A 111 20.32 -13.94 2.35
CA LEU A 111 20.09 -14.42 3.70
C LEU A 111 19.46 -13.34 4.58
N ALA A 112 19.97 -12.11 4.53
CA ALA A 112 19.39 -10.98 5.25
C ALA A 112 17.92 -10.76 4.88
N ALA A 113 17.58 -10.86 3.59
CA ALA A 113 16.20 -10.73 3.11
C ALA A 113 15.31 -11.89 3.58
N GLU A 114 15.83 -13.12 3.58
CA GLU A 114 15.13 -14.30 4.05
C GLU A 114 14.82 -14.22 5.55
N LEU A 115 15.77 -13.77 6.39
CA LEU A 115 15.60 -13.66 7.84
C LEU A 115 14.34 -12.87 8.22
N ILE A 116 14.05 -11.79 7.49
CA ILE A 116 12.90 -10.90 7.73
C ILE A 116 11.75 -11.11 6.72
N GLY A 117 11.92 -11.98 5.73
CA GLY A 117 10.94 -12.30 4.70
C GLY A 117 10.61 -11.15 3.74
N CYS A 118 11.62 -10.40 3.30
CA CYS A 118 11.47 -9.35 2.30
C CYS A 118 12.17 -9.71 0.98
N ALA A 119 11.95 -8.91 -0.08
CA ALA A 119 12.67 -9.10 -1.33
C ALA A 119 14.15 -8.67 -1.20
N PRO A 120 15.13 -9.41 -1.76
CA PRO A 120 16.55 -9.05 -1.70
C PRO A 120 16.86 -7.64 -2.22
N GLN A 121 16.08 -7.16 -3.19
CA GLN A 121 16.17 -5.79 -3.72
C GLN A 121 15.99 -4.74 -2.62
N ARG A 122 15.11 -5.00 -1.65
CA ARG A 122 14.84 -4.08 -0.53
C ARG A 122 16.05 -3.93 0.39
N VAL A 123 16.74 -5.04 0.68
CA VAL A 123 18.01 -5.00 1.43
C VAL A 123 19.09 -4.30 0.62
N GLY A 124 19.14 -4.57 -0.69
CA GLY A 124 20.03 -3.87 -1.61
C GLY A 124 19.79 -2.35 -1.66
N ASP A 125 18.55 -1.91 -1.49
CA ASP A 125 18.20 -0.48 -1.41
C ASP A 125 18.70 0.15 -0.10
N TRP A 126 18.64 -0.57 1.03
CA TRP A 126 19.18 -0.09 2.30
C TRP A 126 20.70 0.11 2.22
N MET A 127 21.39 -0.84 1.61
CA MET A 127 22.82 -0.76 1.32
C MET A 127 23.15 0.44 0.42
N ARG A 128 22.42 0.60 -0.69
CA ARG A 128 22.64 1.72 -1.63
C ARG A 128 22.39 3.09 -0.98
N LYS A 129 21.45 3.17 -0.04
CA LYS A 129 21.11 4.39 0.71
C LYS A 129 22.04 4.64 1.90
N GLY A 130 23.01 3.76 2.16
CA GLY A 130 23.91 3.90 3.30
C GLY A 130 23.26 3.66 4.67
N VAL A 131 22.10 3.01 4.71
CA VAL A 131 21.38 2.69 5.95
C VAL A 131 22.07 1.56 6.71
N ILE A 132 22.65 0.63 5.96
CA ILE A 132 23.50 -0.46 6.45
C ILE A 132 24.74 -0.56 5.55
N SER A 133 25.86 -1.01 6.10
CA SER A 133 27.10 -1.23 5.34
C SER A 133 26.89 -2.19 4.18
N SER A 134 27.73 -2.02 3.16
CA SER A 134 27.76 -2.90 2.01
C SER A 134 29.19 -3.20 1.60
N VAL A 135 29.54 -4.48 1.53
CA VAL A 135 30.80 -4.97 0.96
C VAL A 135 30.49 -6.00 -0.12
N SER A 136 31.28 -6.02 -1.19
CA SER A 136 31.11 -7.00 -2.28
C SER A 136 32.35 -7.87 -2.39
N VAL A 137 32.16 -9.20 -2.36
CA VAL A 137 33.22 -10.20 -2.48
C VAL A 137 32.73 -11.30 -3.42
N GLY A 138 33.49 -11.59 -4.49
CA GLY A 138 33.13 -12.64 -5.45
C GLY A 138 31.76 -12.44 -6.13
N GLY A 139 31.36 -11.18 -6.37
CA GLY A 139 30.05 -10.85 -6.96
C GLY A 139 28.86 -10.95 -5.99
N ILE A 140 29.08 -11.34 -4.75
CA ILE A 140 28.06 -11.38 -3.69
C ILE A 140 28.20 -10.14 -2.82
N ARG A 141 27.08 -9.51 -2.49
CA ARG A 141 27.02 -8.37 -1.57
C ARG A 141 26.65 -8.83 -0.16
N TYR A 142 27.32 -8.25 0.83
CA TYR A 142 27.14 -8.54 2.25
C TYR A 142 26.87 -7.25 3.02
N CYS A 143 26.10 -7.35 4.10
CA CYS A 143 25.99 -6.30 5.14
C CYS A 143 26.52 -6.81 6.48
N SER A 144 26.90 -5.87 7.36
CA SER A 144 27.13 -6.17 8.77
C SER A 144 25.86 -6.69 9.44
N LYS A 145 25.95 -7.87 10.09
CA LYS A 145 24.89 -8.45 10.92
C LYS A 145 24.46 -7.48 12.02
N MET A 146 25.43 -6.83 12.66
CA MET A 146 25.19 -5.88 13.75
C MET A 146 24.34 -4.69 13.30
N GLU A 147 24.72 -4.05 12.18
CA GLU A 147 23.98 -2.92 11.64
C GLU A 147 22.62 -3.35 11.08
N PHE A 148 22.54 -4.54 10.48
CA PHE A 148 21.28 -5.10 10.01
C PHE A 148 20.29 -5.32 11.16
N ILE A 149 20.75 -5.89 12.28
CA ILE A 149 19.97 -6.07 13.50
C ILE A 149 19.55 -4.72 14.08
N ALA A 150 20.48 -3.76 14.19
CA ALA A 150 20.18 -2.42 14.69
C ALA A 150 19.13 -1.72 13.83
N TYR A 151 19.23 -1.82 12.51
CA TYR A 151 18.24 -1.24 11.61
C TYR A 151 16.89 -1.94 11.71
N CYS A 152 16.86 -3.29 11.81
CA CYS A 152 15.62 -4.01 12.05
C CYS A 152 14.95 -3.54 13.35
N ALA A 153 15.71 -3.33 14.42
CA ALA A 153 15.19 -2.82 15.69
C ALA A 153 14.91 -1.31 15.72
N SER A 154 15.15 -0.60 14.61
CA SER A 154 14.93 0.85 14.56
C SER A 154 13.45 1.23 14.66
N PRO A 155 13.14 2.45 15.16
CA PRO A 155 11.78 2.97 15.16
C PRO A 155 11.13 2.98 13.77
N GLU A 156 11.90 3.18 12.71
CA GLU A 156 11.39 3.20 11.33
C GLU A 156 10.85 1.84 10.90
N MET A 157 11.60 0.77 11.17
CA MET A 157 11.23 -0.59 10.82
C MET A 157 10.06 -1.11 11.68
N LEU A 158 10.04 -0.78 12.97
CA LEU A 158 8.98 -1.17 13.89
C LEU A 158 7.65 -0.44 13.64
N LYS A 159 7.68 0.81 13.15
CA LYS A 159 6.46 1.58 12.81
C LYS A 159 5.64 0.94 11.68
N ARG A 160 6.31 0.27 10.73
CA ARG A 160 5.68 -0.24 9.50
C ARG A 160 6.17 -1.66 9.16
N PRO A 161 5.80 -2.68 9.96
CA PRO A 161 6.24 -4.04 9.71
C PRO A 161 5.52 -4.60 8.47
N GLY A 162 6.24 -4.58 7.35
CA GLY A 162 5.72 -4.87 6.02
C GLY A 162 5.61 -6.37 5.71
N ALA A 163 6.60 -7.15 6.10
CA ALA A 163 6.71 -8.57 5.79
C ALA A 163 6.04 -9.45 6.85
N ALA A 164 5.41 -10.55 6.43
CA ALA A 164 4.74 -11.50 7.34
C ALA A 164 5.73 -12.12 8.35
N ARG A 165 6.87 -12.61 7.86
CA ARG A 165 7.95 -13.16 8.70
C ARG A 165 8.49 -12.15 9.70
N TYR A 166 8.66 -10.90 9.28
CA TYR A 166 9.07 -9.83 10.21
C TYR A 166 8.04 -9.57 11.31
N ARG A 167 6.74 -9.68 11.01
CA ARG A 167 5.67 -9.58 12.00
C ARG A 167 5.68 -10.76 12.97
N GLU A 168 5.96 -11.97 12.49
CA GLU A 168 6.12 -13.16 13.33
C GLU A 168 7.30 -13.02 14.31
N LEU A 169 8.41 -12.43 13.87
CA LEU A 169 9.53 -12.11 14.76
C LEU A 169 9.12 -11.15 15.90
N ILE A 170 8.36 -10.10 15.57
CA ILE A 170 7.85 -9.16 16.58
C ILE A 170 6.87 -9.87 17.52
N LEU A 171 5.96 -10.70 17.01
CA LEU A 171 5.03 -11.46 17.84
C LEU A 171 5.74 -12.47 18.75
N ALA A 172 6.79 -13.13 18.24
CA ALA A 172 7.61 -14.03 19.03
C ALA A 172 8.34 -13.29 20.16
N PHE A 173 8.88 -12.10 19.88
CA PHE A 173 9.48 -11.23 20.90
C PHE A 173 8.46 -10.84 21.99
N LEU A 174 7.27 -10.42 21.59
CA LEU A 174 6.24 -10.00 22.54
C LEU A 174 5.81 -11.13 23.49
N ARG A 175 5.83 -12.39 23.03
CA ARG A 175 5.54 -13.57 23.88
C ARG A 175 6.63 -13.91 24.90
N VAL A 176 7.85 -13.41 24.67
CA VAL A 176 8.99 -13.65 25.58
C VAL A 176 9.09 -12.53 26.62
N VAL A 177 8.66 -11.32 26.27
CA VAL A 177 8.80 -10.13 27.12
C VAL A 177 7.54 -9.78 27.91
N TYR A 178 6.35 -10.14 27.41
CA TYR A 178 5.05 -9.88 28.04
C TYR A 178 4.25 -11.17 28.18
#